data_AF-A0A6G3UKA7-F1
#
_entry.id   AF-A0A6G3UKA7-F1
#
_cell.length_a   1.000
_cell.length_b   1.000
_cell.length_c   1.000
_cell.angle_alpha   90.00
_cell.angle_beta   90.00
_cell.angle_gamma   90.00
#
_symmetry.space_group_name_H-M   'P 1'
#
loop_
_entity.id
_entity.type
_entity.pdbx_description
1 polymer ?
#
loop_
_entity_poly.entity_id
_entity_poly.type
_entity_poly.pdbx_seq_one_letter_code
_entity_poly.pdbx_strand_id
1 'polypeptide(L)'
;MTRQDALTDVHGLRVGHARVAGKGALTGTTVVLAPEGGVVAAVDVRGGGPGTRETDALDPRNLVQRIDAVVLTGGSAFGLDAASGVMAWLEEQGRGVRVGADPAQVVPVVPAACVFDLGRGGDWRARPDAATGRAAVEDAARAPEGA
;
A
#
# COMPACT_ATOMS: atom_id res chain seq x y z
N MET A 1 6.17 18.57 17.64
CA MET A 1 6.91 17.95 16.52
C MET A 1 7.34 19.05 15.58
N THR A 2 8.58 18.99 15.09
CA THR A 2 9.07 19.92 14.06
C THR A 2 8.47 19.49 12.72
N ARG A 3 7.85 20.42 12.00
CA ARG A 3 7.26 20.18 10.68
C ARG A 3 8.36 19.77 9.68
N GLN A 4 8.16 18.69 8.93
CA GLN A 4 9.12 18.12 7.98
C GLN A 4 8.86 18.53 6.52
N ASP A 5 7.74 19.20 6.25
CA ASP A 5 7.25 19.48 4.89
C ASP A 5 7.00 18.19 4.09
N ALA A 6 6.34 17.23 4.75
CA ALA A 6 6.12 15.88 4.26
C ALA A 6 4.68 15.39 4.54
N LEU A 7 4.26 14.30 3.89
CA LEU A 7 2.94 13.69 4.11
C LEU A 7 2.70 13.33 5.59
N THR A 8 3.76 12.95 6.29
CA THR A 8 3.75 12.54 7.70
C THR A 8 3.62 13.72 8.67
N ASP A 9 3.64 14.98 8.19
CA ASP A 9 3.16 16.12 8.98
C ASP A 9 1.68 15.97 9.38
N VAL A 10 0.91 15.15 8.65
CA VAL A 10 -0.43 14.70 9.06
C VAL A 10 -0.28 13.63 10.13
N HIS A 11 -0.68 13.97 11.36
CA HIS A 11 -0.53 13.13 12.54
C HIS A 11 -1.04 11.68 12.34
N GLY A 12 -0.21 10.71 12.71
CA GLY A 12 -0.53 9.29 12.68
C GLY A 12 -0.31 8.59 11.33
N LEU A 13 -0.15 9.33 10.22
CA LEU A 13 0.29 8.74 8.97
C LEU A 13 1.76 8.32 9.05
N ARG A 14 2.06 7.17 8.48
CA ARG A 14 3.42 6.65 8.30
C ARG A 14 3.63 6.29 6.83
N VAL A 15 4.87 6.40 6.36
CA VAL A 15 5.25 6.01 5.00
C VAL A 15 6.42 5.04 5.06
N GLY A 16 6.37 3.99 4.26
CA GLY A 16 7.43 2.99 4.19
C GLY A 16 7.77 2.60 2.76
N HIS A 17 9.01 2.18 2.57
CA HIS A 17 9.53 1.89 1.24
C HIS A 17 10.29 0.57 1.21
N ALA A 18 10.10 -0.19 0.13
CA ALA A 18 10.91 -1.37 -0.14
C ALA A 18 11.30 -1.40 -1.61
N ARG A 19 12.52 -1.88 -1.88
CA ARG A 19 13.07 -2.01 -3.23
C ARG A 19 13.20 -3.47 -3.58
N VAL A 20 12.99 -3.80 -4.86
CA VAL A 20 13.36 -5.12 -5.37
C VAL A 20 14.88 -5.21 -5.38
N ALA A 21 15.43 -6.20 -4.68
CA ALA A 21 16.87 -6.42 -4.60
C ALA A 21 17.40 -7.17 -5.83
N GLY A 22 18.70 -7.04 -6.08
CA GLY A 22 19.41 -7.81 -7.10
C GLY A 22 19.93 -6.96 -8.27
N LYS A 23 20.87 -7.56 -9.01
CA LYS A 23 21.47 -6.92 -10.19
C LYS A 23 20.40 -6.82 -11.28
N GLY A 24 20.25 -5.64 -11.87
CA GLY A 24 19.27 -5.41 -12.93
C GLY A 24 17.91 -4.90 -12.44
N ALA A 25 17.71 -4.78 -11.13
CA ALA A 25 16.48 -4.25 -10.53
C ALA A 25 16.55 -2.72 -10.37
N LEU A 26 15.49 -2.03 -10.78
CA LEU A 26 15.29 -0.59 -10.55
C LEU A 26 13.81 -0.27 -10.38
N THR A 27 13.23 -0.79 -9.29
CA THR A 27 11.80 -0.70 -8.98
C THR A 27 11.57 -0.92 -7.47
N GLY A 28 10.34 -0.72 -7.00
CA GLY A 28 9.98 -0.91 -5.59
C GLY A 28 8.52 -0.60 -5.30
N THR A 29 8.18 -0.64 -4.01
CA THR A 29 6.85 -0.36 -3.47
C THR A 29 6.96 0.69 -2.38
N THR A 30 6.01 1.62 -2.36
CA THR A 30 5.76 2.56 -1.26
C THR A 30 4.40 2.25 -0.66
N VAL A 31 4.32 2.24 0.67
CA VAL A 31 3.07 2.09 1.42
C VAL A 31 2.84 3.34 2.24
N VAL A 32 1.64 3.90 2.15
CA VAL A 32 1.14 4.88 3.12
C VAL A 32 0.27 4.11 4.10
N LEU A 33 0.66 4.11 5.37
CA LEU A 33 0.00 3.38 6.45
C LEU A 33 -0.74 4.39 7.35
N ALA A 34 -2.04 4.18 7.52
CA ALA A 34 -2.89 4.96 8.40
C ALA A 34 -2.63 4.62 9.88
N PRO A 35 -2.99 5.50 10.82
CA PRO A 35 -3.08 5.14 12.23
C PRO A 35 -4.09 4.02 12.47
N GLU A 36 -4.06 3.42 13.67
CA GLU A 36 -5.08 2.45 14.09
C GLU A 36 -6.51 3.02 13.94
N GLY A 37 -7.44 2.18 13.53
CA GLY A 37 -8.81 2.59 13.18
C GLY A 37 -8.97 3.17 11.78
N GLY A 38 -7.87 3.29 11.01
CA GLY A 38 -7.87 3.66 9.61
C GLY A 38 -8.29 5.11 9.32
N VAL A 39 -8.28 5.48 8.05
CA VAL A 39 -8.67 6.81 7.56
C VAL A 39 -9.79 6.69 6.53
N VAL A 40 -10.61 7.74 6.43
CA VAL A 40 -11.56 7.88 5.31
C VAL A 40 -10.76 8.07 4.03
N ALA A 41 -11.10 7.33 2.98
CA ALA A 41 -10.40 7.36 1.72
C ALA A 41 -11.36 7.41 0.53
N ALA A 42 -10.90 8.04 -0.55
CA ALA A 42 -11.56 8.08 -1.85
C ALA A 42 -10.48 8.05 -2.95
N VAL A 43 -10.87 7.76 -4.19
CA VAL A 43 -9.95 7.71 -5.33
C VAL A 43 -10.55 8.36 -6.57
N ASP A 44 -9.71 9.02 -7.36
CA ASP A 44 -10.03 9.54 -8.68
C ASP A 44 -8.94 9.08 -9.67
N VAL A 45 -9.33 8.23 -10.62
CA VAL A 45 -8.43 7.65 -11.63
C VAL A 45 -8.63 8.35 -12.96
N ARG A 46 -7.65 9.17 -13.37
CA ARG A 46 -7.78 10.07 -14.52
C ARG A 46 -6.94 9.70 -15.75
N GLY A 47 -5.95 8.83 -15.59
CA GLY A 47 -5.12 8.37 -16.71
C GLY A 47 -5.87 7.38 -17.59
N GLY A 48 -5.63 7.39 -18.91
CA GLY A 48 -6.28 6.48 -19.86
C GLY A 48 -5.74 5.03 -19.86
N GLY A 49 -4.62 4.77 -19.16
CA GLY A 49 -4.04 3.43 -19.01
C GLY A 49 -3.78 3.11 -17.53
N PRO A 50 -4.82 3.00 -16.70
CA PRO A 50 -4.64 2.74 -15.27
C PRO A 50 -4.28 1.27 -15.02
N GLY A 51 -3.50 1.04 -13.96
CA GLY A 51 -3.36 -0.27 -13.34
C GLY A 51 -3.61 -0.11 -11.85
N THR A 52 -4.75 -0.61 -11.40
CA THR A 52 -5.28 -0.35 -10.06
C THR A 52 -5.86 -1.61 -9.42
N ARG A 53 -5.99 -1.58 -8.10
CA ARG A 53 -6.64 -2.61 -7.29
C ARG A 53 -7.57 -1.94 -6.26
N GLU A 54 -8.74 -2.55 -6.03
CA GLU A 54 -9.74 -2.19 -4.99
C GLU A 54 -10.27 -0.75 -5.03
N THR A 55 -10.23 -0.11 -6.19
CA THR A 55 -10.73 1.26 -6.37
C THR A 55 -12.24 1.37 -6.20
N ASP A 56 -13.00 0.36 -6.64
CA ASP A 56 -14.46 0.34 -6.51
C ASP A 56 -14.89 0.34 -5.04
N ALA A 57 -14.12 -0.30 -4.16
CA ALA A 57 -14.41 -0.32 -2.72
C ALA A 57 -14.41 1.08 -2.08
N LEU A 58 -13.76 2.06 -2.73
CA LEU A 58 -13.66 3.45 -2.28
C LEU A 58 -14.76 4.36 -2.85
N ASP A 59 -15.72 3.82 -3.61
CA ASP A 59 -16.91 4.58 -3.98
C ASP A 59 -17.68 4.99 -2.71
N PRO A 60 -18.09 6.28 -2.57
CA PRO A 60 -18.78 6.76 -1.37
C PRO A 60 -20.07 6.02 -1.00
N ARG A 61 -20.65 5.23 -1.92
CA ARG A 61 -21.86 4.43 -1.71
C ARG A 61 -21.59 3.04 -1.14
N ASN A 62 -20.32 2.62 -1.10
CA ASN A 62 -19.95 1.26 -0.77
C ASN A 62 -19.67 1.06 0.73
N LEU A 63 -19.56 -0.22 1.12
CA LEU A 63 -19.49 -0.66 2.52
C LEU A 63 -18.27 -0.11 3.27
N VAL A 64 -17.13 -0.01 2.59
CA VAL A 64 -15.83 0.28 3.20
C VAL A 64 -15.73 1.76 3.47
N GLN A 65 -15.82 2.16 4.74
CA GLN A 65 -15.77 3.57 5.14
C GLN A 65 -14.34 4.06 5.44
N ARG A 66 -13.46 3.13 5.80
CA ARG A 66 -12.07 3.41 6.19
C ARG A 66 -11.14 2.32 5.68
N ILE A 67 -9.92 2.71 5.35
CA ILE A 67 -8.82 1.80 4.99
C ILE A 67 -7.62 2.04 5.89
N ASP A 68 -6.76 1.02 5.97
CA ASP A 68 -5.55 1.07 6.77
C ASP A 68 -4.29 1.39 5.95
N ALA A 69 -4.27 1.09 4.65
CA ALA A 69 -3.10 1.33 3.82
C ALA A 69 -3.44 1.61 2.35
N VAL A 70 -2.56 2.36 1.69
CA VAL A 70 -2.54 2.56 0.23
C VAL A 70 -1.18 2.11 -0.31
N VAL A 71 -1.19 1.41 -1.44
CA VAL A 71 0.02 0.86 -2.09
C VAL A 71 0.32 1.60 -3.40
N LEU A 72 1.52 2.14 -3.52
CA LEU A 72 2.07 2.67 -4.77
C LEU A 72 3.24 1.80 -5.21
N THR A 73 3.17 1.22 -6.40
CA THR A 73 4.12 0.17 -6.80
C THR A 73 4.65 0.37 -8.22
N GLY A 74 5.90 -0.03 -8.45
CA GLY A 74 6.43 -0.20 -9.80
C GLY A 74 5.90 -1.48 -10.46
N GLY A 75 6.58 -1.97 -11.49
CA GLY A 75 6.29 -3.27 -12.12
C GLY A 75 5.05 -3.31 -13.01
N SER A 76 4.41 -2.17 -13.30
CA SER A 76 3.12 -2.12 -14.02
C SER A 76 2.07 -3.04 -13.34
N ALA A 77 1.11 -3.57 -14.08
CA ALA A 77 0.06 -4.43 -13.57
C ALA A 77 0.59 -5.65 -12.78
N PHE A 78 1.79 -6.15 -13.08
CA PHE A 78 2.38 -7.25 -12.31
C PHE A 78 2.71 -6.85 -10.87
N GLY A 79 3.14 -5.60 -10.65
CA GLY A 79 3.51 -5.09 -9.33
C GLY A 79 2.33 -4.90 -8.38
N LEU A 80 1.08 -4.99 -8.87
CA LEU A 80 -0.12 -4.99 -8.02
C LEU A 80 -0.13 -6.18 -7.06
N ASP A 81 0.65 -7.24 -7.31
CA ASP A 81 0.85 -8.34 -6.36
C ASP A 81 1.47 -7.89 -5.03
N ALA A 82 2.18 -6.75 -5.00
CA ALA A 82 2.67 -6.16 -3.76
C ALA A 82 1.55 -5.87 -2.74
N ALA A 83 0.33 -5.55 -3.22
CA ALA A 83 -0.80 -5.32 -2.32
C ALA A 83 -1.21 -6.57 -1.53
N SER A 84 -0.98 -7.77 -2.08
CA SER A 84 -1.25 -9.05 -1.40
C SER A 84 -0.43 -9.20 -0.12
N GLY A 85 0.85 -8.78 -0.15
CA GLY A 85 1.72 -8.82 1.03
C GLY A 85 1.31 -7.82 2.11
N VAL A 86 0.84 -6.64 1.70
CA VAL A 86 0.30 -5.63 2.62
C VAL A 86 -1.01 -6.10 3.24
N MET A 87 -1.89 -6.71 2.45
CA MET A 87 -3.13 -7.32 2.93
C MET A 87 -2.84 -8.40 3.98
N ALA A 88 -1.92 -9.33 3.70
CA ALA A 88 -1.56 -10.38 4.65
C ALA A 88 -0.99 -9.81 5.97
N TRP A 89 -0.13 -8.78 5.89
CA TRP A 89 0.39 -8.11 7.08
C TRP A 89 -0.72 -7.43 7.89
N LEU A 90 -1.65 -6.73 7.23
CA LEU A 90 -2.78 -6.07 7.91
C LEU A 90 -3.71 -7.09 8.60
N GLU A 91 -3.98 -8.22 7.97
CA GLU A 91 -4.73 -9.33 8.57
C GLU A 91 -4.03 -9.84 9.85
N GLU A 92 -2.71 -10.05 9.81
CA GLU A 92 -1.91 -10.43 10.99
C GLU A 92 -1.97 -9.39 12.11
N GLN A 93 -2.11 -8.10 11.76
CA GLN A 93 -2.31 -7.03 12.73
C GLN A 93 -3.77 -6.88 13.20
N GLY A 94 -4.71 -7.69 12.70
CA GLY A 94 -6.14 -7.55 12.99
C GLY A 94 -6.75 -6.25 12.44
N ARG A 95 -6.18 -5.70 11.37
CA ARG A 95 -6.57 -4.43 10.76
C ARG A 95 -7.33 -4.64 9.46
N GLY A 96 -8.60 -4.26 9.44
CA GLY A 96 -9.45 -4.33 8.24
C GLY A 96 -10.92 -4.26 8.58
N VAL A 97 -11.77 -4.54 7.59
CA VAL A 97 -13.22 -4.61 7.80
C VAL A 97 -13.53 -5.87 8.59
N ARG A 98 -14.13 -5.73 9.78
CA ARG A 98 -14.57 -6.89 10.58
C ARG A 98 -15.71 -7.61 9.89
N VAL A 99 -15.53 -8.90 9.64
CA VAL A 99 -16.50 -9.77 8.94
C VAL A 99 -17.05 -10.89 9.80
N GLY A 100 -16.66 -10.97 11.07
CA GLY A 100 -17.14 -12.01 11.98
C GLY A 100 -17.11 -11.64 13.46
N ALA A 101 -17.55 -12.60 14.28
CA ALA A 101 -17.71 -12.42 15.72
C ALA A 101 -16.36 -12.35 16.45
N ASP A 102 -15.34 -13.04 15.94
CA ASP A 102 -13.98 -12.92 16.45
C ASP A 102 -13.35 -11.59 15.96
N PRO A 103 -12.76 -10.75 16.84
CA PRO A 103 -12.04 -9.55 16.43
C PRO A 103 -10.93 -9.78 15.39
N ALA A 104 -10.34 -10.98 15.33
CA ALA A 104 -9.33 -11.33 14.33
C ALA A 104 -9.90 -11.61 12.93
N GLN A 105 -11.22 -11.79 12.78
CA GLN A 105 -11.87 -12.04 11.50
C GLN A 105 -12.06 -10.73 10.72
N VAL A 106 -10.98 -10.24 10.11
CA VAL A 106 -10.95 -9.01 9.32
C VAL A 106 -10.65 -9.29 7.85
N VAL A 107 -11.17 -8.45 6.96
CA VAL A 107 -10.81 -8.39 5.54
C VAL A 107 -10.20 -7.02 5.27
N PRO A 108 -8.87 -6.93 5.10
CA PRO A 108 -8.22 -5.68 4.73
C PRO A 108 -8.58 -5.30 3.29
N VAL A 109 -8.97 -4.03 3.10
CA VAL A 109 -9.18 -3.45 1.77
C VAL A 109 -7.94 -2.61 1.48
N VAL A 110 -7.17 -3.01 0.46
CA VAL A 110 -5.86 -2.41 0.17
C VAL A 110 -5.84 -1.85 -1.25
N PRO A 111 -6.26 -0.58 -1.41
CA PRO A 111 -6.18 0.11 -2.68
C PRO A 111 -4.72 0.22 -3.16
N ALA A 112 -4.52 -0.06 -4.44
CA ALA A 112 -3.19 0.02 -5.05
C ALA A 112 -3.24 0.70 -6.42
N ALA A 113 -2.16 1.39 -6.78
CA ALA A 113 -1.91 1.91 -8.11
C ALA A 113 -0.47 1.63 -8.53
N CYS A 114 -0.29 1.20 -9.78
CA CYS A 114 1.04 0.89 -10.32
C CYS A 114 1.52 1.93 -11.34
N VAL A 115 2.85 2.06 -11.47
CA VAL A 115 3.51 2.77 -12.55
C VAL A 115 4.32 1.81 -13.44
N PHE A 116 4.53 2.20 -14.69
CA PHE A 116 5.35 1.43 -15.62
C PHE A 116 6.83 1.79 -15.46
N ASP A 117 7.65 0.81 -15.05
CA ASP A 117 9.12 0.93 -14.93
C ASP A 117 9.88 -0.34 -15.39
N LEU A 118 9.21 -1.24 -16.11
CA LEU A 118 9.76 -2.53 -16.53
C LEU A 118 11.08 -2.37 -17.31
N GLY A 119 12.07 -3.20 -16.96
CA GLY A 119 13.35 -3.28 -17.65
C GLY A 119 14.30 -2.10 -17.43
N ARG A 120 13.92 -1.06 -16.67
CA ARG A 120 14.76 0.13 -16.47
C ARG A 120 16.11 -0.17 -15.79
N GLY A 121 16.17 -1.21 -14.95
CA GLY A 121 17.42 -1.65 -14.33
C GLY A 121 18.24 -2.62 -15.19
N GLY A 122 17.67 -3.15 -16.28
CA GLY A 122 18.29 -4.14 -17.16
C GLY A 122 17.67 -5.54 -17.09
N ASP A 123 17.02 -5.90 -15.98
CA ASP A 123 16.20 -7.12 -15.89
C ASP A 123 14.72 -6.80 -16.12
N TRP A 124 14.15 -7.33 -17.19
CA TRP A 124 12.73 -7.16 -17.53
C TRP A 124 11.78 -7.76 -16.48
N ARG A 125 12.21 -8.80 -15.78
CA ARG A 125 11.39 -9.55 -14.83
C ARG A 125 11.57 -9.09 -13.38
N ALA A 126 12.53 -8.21 -13.10
CA ALA A 126 12.70 -7.61 -11.77
C ALA A 126 11.54 -6.65 -11.50
N ARG A 127 10.57 -7.09 -10.69
CA ARG A 127 9.31 -6.40 -10.39
C ARG A 127 8.89 -6.62 -8.94
N PRO A 128 8.14 -5.69 -8.33
CA PRO A 128 7.59 -5.90 -6.99
C PRO A 128 6.64 -7.09 -6.95
N ASP A 129 6.61 -7.76 -5.81
CA ASP A 129 5.78 -8.90 -5.46
C ASP A 129 5.22 -8.74 -4.04
N ALA A 130 4.47 -9.73 -3.57
CA ALA A 130 3.94 -9.73 -2.20
C ALA A 130 5.02 -9.50 -1.13
N ALA A 131 6.22 -10.09 -1.26
CA ALA A 131 7.30 -9.89 -0.30
C ALA A 131 7.79 -8.43 -0.28
N THR A 132 7.90 -7.80 -1.45
CA THR A 132 8.26 -6.37 -1.58
C THR A 132 7.21 -5.49 -0.92
N GLY A 133 5.91 -5.79 -1.11
CA GLY A 133 4.83 -5.06 -0.46
C GLY A 133 4.83 -5.21 1.06
N ARG A 134 4.98 -6.43 1.57
CA ARG A 134 5.13 -6.70 3.01
C ARG A 134 6.29 -5.92 3.61
N ALA A 135 7.46 -5.96 2.98
CA ALA A 135 8.62 -5.23 3.48
C ALA A 135 8.37 -3.71 3.57
N ALA A 136 7.61 -3.14 2.62
CA ALA A 136 7.29 -1.71 2.62
C ALA A 136 6.31 -1.33 3.75
N VAL A 137 5.29 -2.14 4.04
CA VAL A 137 4.37 -1.84 5.16
C VAL A 137 5.02 -2.08 6.52
N GLU A 138 5.90 -3.10 6.63
CA GLU A 138 6.71 -3.30 7.83
C GLU A 138 7.69 -2.14 8.06
N ASP A 139 8.24 -1.59 6.98
CA ASP A 139 9.05 -0.36 7.03
C ASP A 139 8.24 0.83 7.53
N ALA A 140 7.03 1.03 7.01
CA ALA A 140 6.11 2.06 7.48
C ALA A 140 5.77 1.88 8.96
N ALA A 141 5.52 0.65 9.40
CA ALA A 141 5.15 0.36 10.79
C ALA A 141 6.31 0.58 11.79
N ARG A 142 7.57 0.45 11.34
CA ARG A 142 8.75 0.76 12.16
C ARG A 142 9.05 2.26 12.25
N ALA A 143 8.57 3.05 11.29
CA ALA A 143 8.81 4.49 11.29
C ALA A 143 8.14 5.15 12.51
N PRO A 144 8.82 6.09 13.19
CA PRO A 144 8.16 6.90 14.21
C PRO A 144 6.98 7.67 13.59
N GLU A 145 5.96 7.97 14.41
CA GLU A 145 4.87 8.83 13.93
C GLU A 145 5.44 10.18 13.47
N GLY A 146 5.02 10.63 12.29
CA GLY A 146 5.51 11.88 11.73
C GLY A 146 6.90 11.83 11.09
N ALA A 147 7.45 10.64 10.81
CA ALA A 147 8.73 10.44 10.13
C ALA A 147 8.57 9.72 8.78
#